data_AF-A0A2D7UUA1-F1
#
_entry.id   AF-A0A2D7UUA1-F1
#
_cell.length_a   1.000
_cell.length_b   1.000
_cell.length_c   1.000
_cell.angle_alpha   90.00
_cell.angle_beta   90.00
_cell.angle_gamma   90.00
#
_symmetry.space_group_name_H-M   'P 1'
#
loop_
_entity.id
_entity.type
_entity.pdbx_description
1 polymer ?
#
loop_
_entity_poly.entity_id
_entity_poly.type
_entity_poly.pdbx_seq_one_letter_code
_entity_poly.pdbx_strand_id
1 'polypeptide(L)' 'DTPLAHMYQHARWARFADGADEVHQMRIAQRTIAAWTDNGSTRSATGDLPI' A
#
# COMPACT_ATOMS: atom_id res chain seq x y z
N ASP A 1 19.28 -24.17 13.63
CA ASP A 1 18.39 -23.96 12.47
C ASP A 1 17.03 -23.47 12.91
N THR A 2 16.65 -22.29 12.44
CA THR A 2 15.32 -21.71 12.71
C THR A 2 14.69 -21.34 11.36
N PRO A 3 13.34 -21.31 11.25
CA PRO A 3 12.66 -21.00 9.99
C PRO A 3 12.80 -19.52 9.56
N LEU A 4 13.46 -18.69 10.37
CA LEU A 4 13.55 -17.23 10.15
C LEU A 4 14.19 -16.86 8.82
N ALA A 5 15.19 -17.61 8.37
CA ALA A 5 15.84 -17.36 7.08
C ALA A 5 14.89 -17.56 5.89
N HIS A 6 14.07 -18.62 5.93
CA HIS A 6 13.08 -18.89 4.90
C HIS A 6 11.94 -17.87 4.94
N MET A 7 11.45 -17.50 6.13
CA MET A 7 10.43 -16.47 6.28
C MET A 7 10.90 -15.12 5.70
N TYR A 8 12.16 -14.74 5.93
CA TYR A 8 12.72 -13.51 5.38
C TYR A 8 12.80 -13.52 3.85
N GLN A 9 13.17 -14.65 3.25
CA GLN A 9 13.19 -14.79 1.78
C GLN A 9 11.80 -14.58 1.18
N HIS A 10 10.77 -15.20 1.77
CA HIS A 10 9.39 -15.00 1.34
C HIS A 10 8.94 -13.55 1.50
N ALA A 11 9.19 -12.92 2.65
CA ALA A 11 8.83 -11.53 2.90
C ALA A 11 9.51 -10.57 1.91
N ARG A 12 10.78 -10.81 1.56
CA ARG A 12 11.49 -10.00 0.57
C ARG A 12 10.90 -10.15 -0.83
N TRP A 13 10.47 -11.35 -1.19
CA TRP A 13 9.87 -11.62 -2.50
C TRP A 13 8.46 -11.03 -2.63
N ALA A 14 7.70 -10.98 -1.52
CA ALA A 14 6.37 -10.39 -1.47
C ALA A 14 6.35 -8.90 -1.86
N ARG A 15 7.45 -8.17 -1.62
CA ARG A 15 7.64 -6.77 -2.03
C ARG A 15 7.64 -6.55 -3.55
N PHE A 16 7.64 -7.63 -4.33
CA PHE A 16 7.63 -7.59 -5.80
C PHE A 16 6.47 -8.39 -6.41
N ALA A 17 6.13 -9.54 -5.81
CA ALA A 17 5.31 -10.57 -6.45
C ALA A 17 3.84 -10.17 -6.73
N ASP A 18 3.25 -9.26 -5.95
CA ASP A 18 1.85 -8.80 -6.11
C ASP A 18 1.74 -7.33 -6.56
N GLY A 19 2.87 -6.79 -7.02
CA GLY A 19 3.08 -5.36 -7.24
C GLY A 19 4.23 -4.89 -6.39
N ALA A 20 5.15 -4.14 -7.00
CA ALA A 20 6.20 -3.50 -6.26
C ALA A 20 5.58 -2.52 -5.25
N ASP A 21 6.16 -2.41 -4.05
CA ASP A 21 5.68 -1.50 -3.00
C ASP A 21 5.41 -0.08 -3.56
N GLU A 22 6.25 0.40 -4.48
CA GLU A 22 6.15 1.71 -5.12
C GLU A 22 4.89 1.84 -5.99
N VAL A 23 4.49 0.76 -6.69
CA VAL A 23 3.27 0.77 -7.52
C VAL A 23 2.03 0.88 -6.65
N HIS A 24 2.01 0.15 -5.52
CA HIS A 24 0.93 0.27 -4.56
C HIS A 24 0.85 1.66 -3.94
N GLN A 25 2.00 2.25 -3.55
CA GLN A 25 2.06 3.62 -3.03
C GLN A 25 1.54 4.65 -4.05
N MET A 26 1.99 4.56 -5.30
CA MET A 26 1.52 5.46 -6.37
C MET A 26 0.02 5.32 -6.61
N ARG A 27 -0.53 4.10 -6.58
CA ARG A 27 -1.96 3.88 -6.76
C ARG A 27 -2.79 4.42 -5.59
N ILE A 28 -2.30 4.30 -4.37
CA ILE A 28 -2.91 4.93 -3.19
C ILE A 28 -2.91 6.46 -3.37
N ALA A 29 -1.77 7.06 -3.72
CA ALA A 29 -1.66 8.50 -3.91
C ALA A 29 -2.64 9.01 -4.98
N GLN A 30 -2.73 8.34 -6.13
CA GLN A 30 -3.68 8.68 -7.19
C GLN A 30 -5.14 8.68 -6.69
N ARG A 31 -5.53 7.65 -5.94
CA ARG A 31 -6.89 7.51 -5.39
C ARG A 31 -7.19 8.59 -4.36
N THR A 32 -6.23 8.89 -3.49
CA THR A 32 -6.36 9.95 -2.48
C THR A 32 -6.50 11.33 -3.12
N ILE A 33 -5.69 11.62 -4.15
CA ILE A 33 -5.79 12.87 -4.91
C ILE A 33 -7.15 12.98 -5.59
N ALA A 34 -7.60 11.92 -6.28
CA ALA A 34 -8.92 11.91 -6.92
C ALA A 34 -10.05 12.14 -5.92
N ALA A 35 -10.05 11.45 -4.77
CA ALA A 35 -11.04 11.64 -3.72
C ALA A 35 -11.10 13.09 -3.23
N TRP A 36 -9.94 13.70 -3.01
CA TRP A 36 -9.82 15.11 -2.62
C TRP A 36 -10.35 16.05 -3.71
N THR A 37 -9.97 15.84 -4.97
CA THR A 37 -10.43 16.65 -6.10
C THR A 37 -11.95 16.58 -6.28
N ASP A 38 -12.54 15.39 -6.15
CA ASP A 38 -13.96 15.16 -6.41
C ASP A 38 -14.86 15.63 -5.25
N ASN A 39 -14.42 15.43 -4.00
CA ASN A 39 -15.29 15.57 -2.82
C ASN A 39 -14.77 16.58 -1.78
N GLY A 40 -13.60 17.18 -2.00
CA GLY A 40 -12.93 18.01 -0.99
C GLY A 40 -12.53 17.24 0.27
N SER A 41 -12.45 15.91 0.19
CA SER A 41 -12.15 15.02 1.32
C SER A 41 -11.49 13.74 0.85
N THR A 42 -10.55 13.21 1.63
CA THR A 42 -9.90 11.91 1.36
C THR A 42 -10.67 10.73 1.95
N ARG A 43 -11.77 10.97 2.69
CA ARG A 43 -12.48 9.93 3.46
C ARG A 43 -12.95 8.75 2.62
N SER A 44 -13.34 8.95 1.36
CA SER A 44 -13.71 7.84 0.48
C SER A 44 -12.53 6.94 0.07
N ALA A 45 -11.30 7.46 0.11
CA ALA A 45 -10.07 6.70 -0.18
C ALA A 45 -9.41 6.13 1.08
N THR A 46 -9.52 6.81 2.22
CA THR A 46 -8.83 6.43 3.48
C THR A 46 -9.76 5.85 4.55
N GLY A 47 -11.08 5.91 4.37
CA GLY A 47 -12.03 5.60 5.43
C GLY A 47 -11.88 6.54 6.64
N ASP A 48 -12.19 6.03 7.83
CA ASP A 48 -12.05 6.75 9.10
C ASP A 48 -10.68 6.54 9.75
N LEU A 49 -9.64 6.25 8.94
CA LEU A 49 -8.27 6.19 9.44
C LEU A 49 -7.93 7.54 10.12
N PRO A 50 -7.40 7.52 11.35
CA PRO A 50 -6.85 8.72 11.98
C PRO A 50 -5.51 9.01 11.30
N ILE A 51 -5.59 9.69 10.16
CA ILE A 51 -4.44 10.24 9.44
C ILE A 51 -4.11 11.64 9.96
#